data_AF-D8RBF4-F1
#
_entry.id   AF-D8RBF4-F1
#
_cell.length_a   1.000
_cell.length_b   1.000
_cell.length_c   1.000
_cell.angle_alpha   90.00
_cell.angle_beta   90.00
_cell.angle_gamma   90.00
#
_symmetry.space_group_name_H-M   'P 1'
#
loop_
_entity.id
_entity.type
_entity.pdbx_description
1 polymer ?
#
loop_
_entity_poly.entity_id
_entity_poly.type
_entity_poly.pdbx_seq_one_letter_code
_entity_poly.pdbx_strand_id
1 'polypeptide(L)'
;GTWNYMAPEMIFQGSYDERVDVYALGLILYFMLELKAPEDRKIDFQQCPAAAMDLINKMIDNDPAKRITLDEALRHPFLQHHHK
;
A
#
# COMPACT_ATOMS: atom_id res chain seq x y z
N GLY A 1 12.59 -2.82 -9.80
CA GLY A 1 12.14 -1.57 -9.14
C GLY A 1 13.14 -1.15 -8.10
N THR A 2 13.00 0.07 -7.56
CA THR A 2 13.76 0.48 -6.37
C THR A 2 13.35 -0.41 -5.21
N TRP A 3 14.31 -1.10 -4.58
CA TRP A 3 14.08 -2.18 -3.61
C TRP A 3 13.12 -1.84 -2.46
N ASN A 4 13.01 -0.55 -2.11
CA ASN A 4 12.15 -0.06 -1.04
C ASN A 4 10.65 -0.13 -1.37
N TYR A 5 10.27 -0.23 -2.65
CA TYR A 5 8.86 -0.30 -3.08
C TYR A 5 8.43 -1.69 -3.53
N MET A 6 9.36 -2.65 -3.58
CA MET A 6 9.06 -4.01 -4.04
C MET A 6 8.32 -4.79 -2.94
N ALA A 7 7.20 -5.40 -3.34
CA ALA A 7 6.45 -6.31 -2.50
C ALA A 7 7.35 -7.47 -2.02
N PRO A 8 7.15 -8.00 -0.81
CA PRO A 8 8.02 -9.02 -0.24
C PRO A 8 8.12 -10.27 -1.13
N GLU A 9 7.04 -10.71 -1.75
CA GLU A 9 7.00 -11.86 -2.65
C GLU A 9 7.89 -11.70 -3.88
N MET A 10 8.11 -10.48 -4.39
CA MET A 10 9.02 -10.23 -5.51
C MET A 10 10.48 -10.49 -5.14
N ILE A 11 10.82 -10.34 -3.86
CA ILE A 11 12.17 -10.52 -3.34
C ILE A 11 12.41 -11.98 -2.99
N PHE A 12 11.41 -12.65 -2.42
CA PHE A 12 11.56 -13.98 -1.85
C PHE A 12 11.08 -15.13 -2.74
N GLN A 13 10.08 -14.93 -3.60
CA GLN A 13 9.33 -16.04 -4.19
C GLN A 13 9.44 -16.21 -5.71
N GLY A 14 10.04 -15.29 -6.46
CA GLY A 14 10.34 -15.45 -7.90
C GLY A 14 9.13 -15.48 -8.84
N SER A 15 8.01 -16.07 -8.42
CA SER A 15 6.68 -15.94 -9.02
C SER A 15 5.89 -14.86 -8.28
N TYR A 16 5.32 -13.91 -9.02
CA TYR A 16 4.50 -12.84 -8.48
C TYR A 16 3.31 -12.57 -9.41
N ASP A 17 2.27 -11.93 -8.87
CA ASP A 17 1.04 -11.55 -9.57
C ASP A 17 0.91 -10.02 -9.69
N GLU A 18 -0.19 -9.53 -10.25
CA GLU A 18 -0.47 -8.09 -10.40
C GLU A 18 -0.65 -7.36 -9.06
N ARG A 19 -0.80 -8.07 -7.94
CA ARG A 19 -1.01 -7.47 -6.62
C ARG A 19 0.25 -6.79 -6.11
N VAL A 20 1.42 -7.09 -6.68
CA VAL A 20 2.68 -6.39 -6.36
C VAL A 20 2.58 -4.89 -6.64
N ASP A 21 1.81 -4.50 -7.66
CA ASP A 21 1.60 -3.09 -8.01
C ASP A 21 0.72 -2.40 -6.96
N VAL A 22 -0.23 -3.13 -6.36
CA VAL A 22 -1.06 -2.59 -5.25
C VAL A 22 -0.20 -2.30 -4.01
N TYR A 23 0.77 -3.16 -3.72
CA TYR A 23 1.72 -2.93 -2.63
C TYR A 23 2.57 -1.68 -2.86
N ALA A 24 3.12 -1.54 -4.06
CA ALA A 24 3.89 -0.37 -4.44
C ALA A 24 3.04 0.91 -4.37
N LEU A 25 1.79 0.87 -4.84
CA LEU A 25 0.85 1.98 -4.73
C LEU A 25 0.55 2.35 -3.27
N GLY A 26 0.42 1.37 -2.37
CA GLY A 26 0.22 1.61 -0.94
C GLY A 26 1.39 2.38 -0.31
N LEU A 27 2.63 2.01 -0.66
CA LEU A 27 3.83 2.72 -0.20
C LEU A 27 3.95 4.13 -0.79
N ILE A 28 3.57 4.31 -2.05
CA ILE A 28 3.53 5.63 -2.68
C ILE A 28 2.48 6.52 -2.02
N LEU A 29 1.29 5.97 -1.72
CA LEU A 29 0.23 6.70 -1.04
C LEU A 29 0.67 7.12 0.37
N TYR A 30 1.33 6.23 1.11
CA TYR A 30 1.96 6.59 2.39
C TYR A 30 2.96 7.74 2.23
N PHE A 31 3.88 7.63 1.26
CA PHE A 31 4.86 8.67 0.98
C PHE A 31 4.19 10.01 0.64
N MET A 32 3.08 10.00 -0.11
CA MET A 32 2.33 11.21 -0.44
C MET A 32 1.66 11.86 0.77
N LEU A 33 1.18 11.07 1.73
CA LEU A 33 0.45 11.57 2.90
C LEU A 33 1.35 12.00 4.05
N GLU A 34 2.45 11.28 4.28
CA GLU A 34 3.35 11.53 5.41
C GLU A 34 4.64 12.25 4.99
N LEU A 35 4.92 12.36 3.68
CA LEU A 35 6.16 12.91 3.11
C LEU A 35 7.44 12.23 3.64
N LYS A 36 7.31 11.00 4.12
CA LYS A 36 8.40 10.17 4.65
C LYS A 36 8.59 8.96 3.74
N ALA A 37 9.84 8.69 3.40
CA ALA A 37 10.16 7.39 2.81
C ALA A 37 9.94 6.30 3.88
N PRO A 38 9.45 5.11 3.51
CA PRO A 38 9.38 3.98 4.42
C PRO A 38 10.81 3.55 4.79
N GLU A 39 11.30 3.98 5.95
CA GLU A 39 12.58 3.53 6.50
C GLU A 39 12.45 2.08 6.95
N ASP A 40 13.30 1.20 6.44
CA ASP A 40 13.28 -0.24 6.74
C ASP A 40 11.90 -0.91 6.59
N ARG A 41 11.06 -0.40 5.67
CA ARG A 41 9.68 -0.87 5.43
C ARG A 41 8.76 -0.73 6.65
N LYS A 42 9.16 0.04 7.65
CA LYS A 42 8.30 0.39 8.77
C LYS A 42 7.49 1.62 8.39
N ILE A 43 6.18 1.49 8.53
CA ILE A 43 5.25 2.57 8.31
C ILE A 43 4.87 3.12 9.68
N ASP A 44 5.14 4.40 9.89
CA ASP A 44 4.75 5.10 11.11
C ASP A 44 3.81 6.24 10.74
N PHE A 45 2.54 6.07 11.08
CA PHE A 45 1.49 7.05 10.80
C PHE A 45 1.48 8.08 11.93
N GLN A 46 1.85 9.33 11.65
CA GLN A 46 1.82 10.38 12.67
C GLN A 46 0.54 11.21 12.60
N GLN A 47 0.13 11.63 11.40
CA GLN A 47 -1.01 12.52 11.21
C GLN A 47 -1.89 12.08 10.03
N CYS A 48 -1.98 10.76 9.83
CA CYS A 48 -2.78 10.19 8.77
C CYS A 48 -4.24 9.98 9.23
N PRO A 49 -5.25 10.39 8.44
CA PRO A 49 -6.64 10.08 8.75
C PRO A 49 -6.85 8.56 8.89
N ALA A 50 -7.66 8.13 9.86
CA ALA A 50 -7.88 6.70 10.14
C ALA A 50 -8.31 5.89 8.89
N ALA A 51 -9.12 6.49 8.01
CA ALA A 51 -9.55 5.87 6.76
C ALA A 51 -8.41 5.68 5.75
N ALA A 52 -7.44 6.59 5.72
CA ALA A 52 -6.26 6.50 4.85
C ALA A 52 -5.30 5.43 5.37
N MET A 53 -5.07 5.40 6.68
CA MET A 53 -4.27 4.38 7.36
C MET A 53 -4.83 2.98 7.11
N ASP A 54 -6.15 2.80 7.24
CA ASP A 54 -6.82 1.52 6.98
C ASP A 54 -6.64 1.05 5.52
N LEU A 55 -6.78 1.96 4.55
CA LEU A 55 -6.53 1.63 3.15
C LEU A 55 -5.07 1.21 2.91
N ILE A 56 -4.11 2.00 3.40
CA ILE A 56 -2.69 1.74 3.20
C ILE A 56 -2.30 0.39 3.80
N ASN A 57 -2.74 0.09 5.03
CA ASN A 57 -2.47 -1.20 5.68
C ASN A 57 -2.99 -2.39 4.87
N LYS A 58 -4.15 -2.26 4.21
CA LYS A 58 -4.71 -3.31 3.35
C LYS A 58 -3.95 -3.44 2.02
N MET A 59 -3.41 -2.34 1.49
CA MET A 59 -2.61 -2.33 0.26
C MET A 59 -1.22 -2.93 0.46
N ILE A 60 -0.61 -2.75 1.64
CA ILE A 60 0.75 -3.24 1.94
C ILE A 60 0.77 -4.59 2.66
N ASP A 61 -0.31 -5.37 2.61
CA ASP A 61 -0.31 -6.70 3.24
C ASP A 61 0.80 -7.58 2.63
N ASN A 62 1.59 -8.21 3.49
CA ASN A 62 2.70 -9.07 3.08
C ASN A 62 2.20 -10.36 2.42
N ASP A 63 0.97 -10.79 2.71
CA ASP A 63 0.31 -11.91 2.06
C ASP A 63 -0.48 -11.41 0.84
N PRO A 64 -0.04 -11.67 -0.40
CA PRO A 64 -0.73 -11.22 -1.61
C PRO A 64 -2.17 -11.71 -1.65
N ALA A 65 -2.47 -12.89 -1.10
CA ALA A 65 -3.81 -13.44 -1.08
C ALA A 65 -4.79 -12.62 -0.20
N LYS A 66 -4.28 -11.98 0.86
CA LYS A 66 -5.05 -11.11 1.77
C LYS A 66 -5.02 -9.64 1.36
N ARG A 67 -4.04 -9.25 0.54
CA ARG A 67 -3.91 -7.89 0.02
C ARG A 67 -5.16 -7.49 -0.75
N ILE A 68 -5.66 -6.30 -0.46
CA ILE A 68 -6.82 -5.73 -1.15
C ILE A 68 -6.56 -5.65 -2.66
N THR A 69 -7.57 -5.91 -3.46
CA THR A 69 -7.50 -5.70 -4.91
C THR A 69 -7.65 -4.22 -5.26
N LEU A 70 -7.22 -3.83 -6.46
CA LEU A 70 -7.37 -2.44 -6.92
C LEU A 70 -8.85 -2.00 -6.96
N ASP A 71 -9.73 -2.91 -7.38
CA ASP A 71 -11.17 -2.68 -7.48
C ASP A 71 -11.82 -2.48 -6.09
N GLU A 72 -11.36 -3.22 -5.08
CA GLU A 72 -11.77 -3.01 -3.68
C GLU A 72 -11.19 -1.71 -3.11
N ALA A 73 -9.92 -1.40 -3.40
CA ALA A 73 -9.26 -0.17 -2.97
C ALA A 73 -9.98 1.08 -3.50
N LEU A 74 -10.39 1.09 -4.77
CA LEU A 74 -11.16 2.18 -5.37
C LEU A 74 -12.53 2.39 -4.70
N ARG A 75 -13.11 1.33 -4.11
CA ARG A 75 -14.36 1.42 -3.34
C ARG A 75 -14.15 1.74 -1.87
N HIS A 76 -12.91 1.91 -1.43
CA HIS A 76 -12.62 2.22 -0.03
C HIS A 76 -13.20 3.60 0.36
N PRO A 77 -13.75 3.76 1.59
CA PRO A 77 -14.31 5.03 2.05
C PRO A 77 -13.34 6.22 1.90
N PHE A 78 -12.04 5.98 2.05
CA PHE A 78 -11.00 7.00 1.82
C PHE A 78 -11.07 7.57 0.40
N LEU A 79 -11.05 6.73 -0.65
CA LEU A 79 -11.07 7.21 -2.04
C LEU A 79 -12.47 7.66 -2.47
N GLN A 80 -13.53 6.98 -2.01
CA GLN A 80 -14.90 7.36 -2.37
C GLN A 80 -15.30 8.76 -1.86
N HIS A 81 -14.77 9.20 -0.70
CA HIS A 81 -15.09 10.54 -0.17
C HIS A 81 -14.45 11.68 -0.98
N HIS A 82 -13.37 11.40 -1.73
CA HIS A 82 -12.61 12.39 -2.48
C HIS A 82 -12.96 12.44 -3.98
N HIS A 83 -13.93 11.64 -4.43
CA HIS A 83 -14.43 11.61 -5.81
C HIS A 83 -15.67 12.52 -6.04
N LYS A 84 -15.67 13.73 -5.46
CA LYS A 84 -16.68 14.77 -5.72
C LYS A 84 -16.06 16.07 -6.21
#